data_AF-A0AAJ8M4E9-F1
#
_entry.id   AF-A0AAJ8M4E9-F1
#
_cell.length_a   1.000
_cell.length_b   1.000
_cell.length_c   1.000
_cell.angle_alpha   90.00
_cell.angle_beta   90.00
_cell.angle_gamma   90.00
#
_symmetry.space_group_name_H-M   'P 1'
#
loop_
_entity.id
_entity.type
_entity.pdbx_description
1 polymer ?
#
loop_
_entity_poly.entity_id
_entity_poly.type
_entity_poly.pdbx_seq_one_letter_code
_entity_poly.pdbx_strand_id
1 'polypeptide(L)'
;MSSLERSKDGSYLSRRGPGNSIDTQANTAFKSAREQLGYLRRRFDTAASKIGENNHTNQMSRLLGTLESSVDDSATKVNFEEVRELTSEFGSTISYIVDNPELSGIKNGETLLKPVKQSLDSVRSLLWTAESLSAGSRGVQGRR
;
A
#
# COMPACT_ATOMS: atom_id res chain seq x y z
N MET A 1 -20.75 -36.80 -9.41
CA MET A 1 -21.75 -36.68 -8.32
C MET A 1 -20.99 -36.35 -7.05
N SER A 2 -21.14 -35.13 -6.52
CA SER A 2 -20.42 -34.67 -5.33
C SER A 2 -21.12 -35.18 -4.07
N SER A 3 -20.43 -35.98 -3.24
CA SER A 3 -20.93 -36.38 -1.93
C SER A 3 -20.78 -35.22 -0.93
N LEU A 4 -21.91 -34.62 -0.55
CA LEU A 4 -21.99 -33.78 0.65
C LEU A 4 -22.10 -34.68 1.88
N GLU A 5 -21.08 -34.64 2.74
CA GLU A 5 -21.22 -35.20 4.09
C GLU A 5 -21.84 -34.16 5.02
N ARG A 6 -22.92 -34.57 5.68
CA ARG A 6 -23.76 -33.78 6.57
C ARG A 6 -23.30 -34.01 8.02
N SER A 7 -22.83 -32.96 8.70
CA SER A 7 -22.64 -33.02 10.16
C SER A 7 -23.99 -33.10 10.88
N LYS A 8 -24.00 -33.79 12.02
CA LYS A 8 -25.21 -34.10 12.82
C LYS A 8 -25.96 -32.85 13.34
N ASP A 9 -25.36 -31.67 13.32
CA ASP A 9 -25.96 -30.42 13.79
C ASP A 9 -26.51 -29.53 12.66
N GLY A 10 -26.60 -30.02 11.42
CA GLY A 10 -27.22 -29.29 10.30
C GLY A 10 -26.39 -28.14 9.72
N SER A 11 -25.22 -27.85 10.29
CA SER A 11 -24.27 -26.87 9.74
C SER A 11 -23.49 -27.45 8.56
N TYR A 12 -23.58 -26.81 7.39
CA TYR A 12 -22.66 -27.07 6.29
C TYR A 12 -21.26 -26.61 6.70
N LEU A 13 -20.42 -27.55 7.15
CA LEU A 13 -18.99 -27.35 7.18
C LEU A 13 -18.51 -27.24 5.74
N SER A 14 -18.53 -26.03 5.21
CA SER A 14 -17.77 -25.71 4.00
C SER A 14 -16.33 -26.13 4.27
N ARG A 15 -15.87 -27.18 3.59
CA ARG A 15 -14.44 -27.53 3.50
C ARG A 15 -13.73 -26.31 2.90
N ARG A 16 -13.39 -25.32 3.73
CA ARG A 16 -12.47 -24.24 3.39
C ARG A 16 -11.11 -24.90 3.24
N GLY A 17 -10.75 -25.24 2.01
CA GLY A 17 -9.38 -25.58 1.68
C GLY A 17 -8.44 -24.40 2.03
N PRO A 18 -7.13 -24.67 2.18
CA PRO A 18 -6.12 -23.66 2.51
C PRO A 18 -6.05 -22.46 1.52
N GLY A 19 -6.70 -22.54 0.36
CA GLY A 19 -6.82 -21.43 -0.59
C GLY A 19 -7.65 -20.25 -0.09
N ASN A 20 -8.71 -20.47 0.70
CA ASN A 20 -9.56 -19.37 1.16
C ASN A 20 -8.87 -18.44 2.18
N SER A 21 -7.88 -18.93 2.94
CA SER A 21 -7.20 -18.12 3.96
C SER A 21 -6.16 -17.18 3.36
N ILE A 22 -5.42 -17.60 2.32
CA ILE A 22 -4.35 -16.77 1.74
C ILE A 22 -4.95 -15.60 0.97
N ASP A 23 -6.01 -15.83 0.18
CA ASP A 23 -6.71 -14.76 -0.52
C ASP A 23 -7.41 -13.80 0.47
N THR A 24 -7.90 -14.31 1.60
CA THR A 24 -8.44 -13.47 2.70
C THR A 24 -7.35 -12.63 3.38
N GLN A 25 -6.16 -13.19 3.61
CA GLN A 25 -5.03 -12.49 4.23
C GLN A 25 -4.45 -11.42 3.31
N ALA A 26 -4.26 -11.73 2.02
CA ALA A 26 -3.81 -10.77 1.01
C ALA A 26 -4.80 -9.60 0.92
N ASN A 27 -6.11 -9.89 0.85
CA ASN A 27 -7.15 -8.86 0.84
C ASN A 27 -7.16 -8.01 2.11
N THR A 28 -6.90 -8.61 3.28
CA THR A 28 -6.77 -7.85 4.53
C THR A 28 -5.56 -6.91 4.48
N ALA A 29 -4.40 -7.39 4.03
CA ALA A 29 -3.20 -6.58 3.89
C ALA A 29 -3.39 -5.42 2.91
N PHE A 30 -4.08 -5.65 1.78
CA PHE A 30 -4.45 -4.59 0.84
C PHE A 30 -5.36 -3.53 1.45
N LYS A 31 -6.40 -3.95 2.18
CA LYS A 31 -7.30 -3.00 2.88
C LYS A 31 -6.53 -2.16 3.89
N SER A 32 -5.65 -2.77 4.68
CA SER A 32 -4.79 -2.05 5.61
C SER A 32 -3.84 -1.10 4.89
N ALA A 33 -3.26 -1.50 3.74
CA ALA A 33 -2.40 -0.62 2.95
C ALA A 33 -3.16 0.63 2.48
N ARG A 34 -4.42 0.46 2.04
CA ARG A 34 -5.30 1.55 1.62
C ARG A 34 -5.63 2.50 2.78
N GLU A 35 -5.93 1.98 3.96
CA GLU A 35 -6.16 2.80 5.16
C GLU A 35 -4.90 3.60 5.53
N GLN A 36 -3.73 2.96 5.50
CA GLN A 36 -2.45 3.63 5.75
C GLN A 36 -2.13 4.67 4.68
N LEU A 37 -2.57 4.46 3.43
CA LEU A 37 -2.40 5.43 2.36
C LEU A 37 -3.25 6.69 2.62
N GLY A 38 -4.48 6.54 3.08
CA GLY A 38 -5.29 7.67 3.52
C GLY A 38 -4.67 8.43 4.69
N TYR A 39 -3.99 7.71 5.59
CA TYR A 39 -3.22 8.35 6.67
C TYR A 39 -1.98 9.08 6.15
N LEU A 40 -1.22 8.47 5.23
CA LEU A 40 -0.10 9.10 4.53
C LEU A 40 -0.55 10.39 3.84
N ARG A 41 -1.70 10.37 3.16
CA ARG A 41 -2.28 11.53 2.49
C ARG A 41 -2.55 12.69 3.43
N ARG A 42 -3.24 12.44 4.54
CA ARG A 42 -3.49 13.49 5.56
C ARG A 42 -2.20 14.08 6.12
N ARG A 43 -1.20 13.23 6.38
CA ARG A 43 0.11 13.67 6.87
C ARG A 43 0.84 14.51 5.84
N PHE A 44 0.83 14.09 4.58
CA PHE A 44 1.40 14.84 3.47
C PHE A 44 0.70 16.18 3.28
N ASP A 45 -0.64 16.23 3.23
CA ASP A 45 -1.40 17.47 3.06
C ASP A 45 -1.11 18.46 4.20
N THR A 46 -0.99 17.97 5.44
CA THR A 46 -0.60 18.80 6.60
C THR A 46 0.83 19.34 6.49
N ALA A 47 1.76 18.56 5.95
CA ALA A 47 3.13 19.01 5.71
C ALA A 47 3.17 20.01 4.57
N ALA A 48 2.50 19.71 3.44
CA ALA A 48 2.41 20.55 2.26
C ALA A 48 1.78 21.91 2.59
N SER A 49 0.74 21.96 3.44
CA SER A 49 0.13 23.24 3.84
C SER A 49 1.08 24.15 4.62
N LYS A 50 2.07 23.59 5.32
CA LYS A 50 3.09 24.33 6.07
C LYS A 50 4.30 24.69 5.22
N ILE A 51 4.63 23.82 4.26
CA ILE A 51 5.71 24.03 3.30
C ILE A 51 5.31 25.10 2.26
N GLY A 52 4.04 25.12 1.86
CA GLY A 52 3.54 25.91 0.74
C GLY A 52 3.73 25.18 -0.60
N GLU A 53 3.08 25.70 -1.65
CA GLU A 53 3.17 25.13 -2.99
C GLU A 53 4.55 25.38 -3.62
N ASN A 54 5.23 24.30 -4.01
CA ASN A 54 6.46 24.32 -4.78
C ASN A 54 6.54 23.10 -5.70
N ASN A 55 7.60 23.03 -6.51
CA ASN A 55 7.78 21.94 -7.47
C ASN A 55 7.79 20.55 -6.79
N HIS A 56 8.45 20.41 -5.64
CA HIS A 56 8.54 19.13 -4.93
C HIS A 56 7.22 18.71 -4.29
N THR A 57 6.49 19.63 -3.65
CA THR A 57 5.16 19.31 -3.10
C THR A 57 4.18 18.96 -4.22
N ASN A 58 4.26 19.63 -5.37
CA ASN A 58 3.43 19.32 -6.53
C ASN A 58 3.76 17.94 -7.12
N GLN A 59 5.04 17.59 -7.24
CA GLN A 59 5.48 16.25 -7.65
C GLN A 59 4.97 15.19 -6.68
N MET A 60 5.19 15.37 -5.37
CA MET A 60 4.73 14.44 -4.34
C MET A 60 3.20 14.26 -4.37
N SER A 61 2.44 15.35 -4.54
CA SER A 61 0.97 15.30 -4.64
C SER A 61 0.51 14.47 -5.85
N ARG A 62 1.17 14.63 -7.00
CA ARG A 62 0.90 13.83 -8.21
C ARG A 62 1.22 12.36 -7.99
N LEU A 63 2.40 12.04 -7.48
CA LEU A 63 2.83 10.67 -7.18
C LEU A 63 1.86 9.97 -6.21
N LEU A 64 1.42 10.70 -5.19
CA LEU A 64 0.47 10.16 -4.21
C LEU A 64 -0.91 9.94 -4.82
N GLY A 65 -1.40 10.84 -5.66
CA GLY A 65 -2.67 10.65 -6.39
C GLY A 65 -2.64 9.46 -7.34
N THR A 66 -1.52 9.24 -8.04
CA THR A 66 -1.33 8.04 -8.87
C THR A 66 -1.29 6.80 -7.98
N LEU A 67 -0.53 6.80 -6.89
CA LEU A 67 -0.46 5.68 -5.95
C LEU A 67 -1.84 5.32 -5.37
N GLU A 68 -2.65 6.32 -4.99
CA GLU A 68 -4.03 6.16 -4.55
C GLU A 68 -4.91 5.48 -5.62
N SER A 69 -4.70 5.81 -6.89
CA SER A 69 -5.42 5.20 -8.00
C SER A 69 -4.96 3.75 -8.25
N SER A 70 -3.66 3.47 -8.16
CA SER A 70 -3.09 2.13 -8.41
C SER A 70 -3.44 1.09 -7.32
N VAL A 71 -3.91 1.54 -6.15
CA VAL A 71 -4.33 0.68 -5.02
C VAL A 71 -5.82 0.79 -4.68
N ASP A 72 -6.62 1.45 -5.52
CA ASP A 72 -8.07 1.56 -5.33
C ASP A 72 -8.81 0.24 -5.68
N ASP A 73 -9.98 0.04 -5.04
CA ASP A 73 -10.82 -1.17 -5.18
C ASP A 73 -11.36 -1.38 -6.61
N SER A 74 -11.38 -0.32 -7.43
CA SER A 74 -11.74 -0.41 -8.85
C SER A 74 -10.64 -1.05 -9.72
N ALA A 75 -9.40 -1.11 -9.23
CA ALA A 75 -8.31 -1.76 -9.93
C ALA A 75 -8.56 -3.27 -9.95
N THR A 76 -8.88 -3.82 -11.12
CA THR A 76 -9.08 -5.27 -11.32
C THR A 76 -7.87 -6.11 -10.85
N LYS A 77 -6.70 -5.48 -10.74
CA LYS A 77 -5.46 -6.04 -10.18
C LYS A 77 -4.49 -4.91 -9.84
N VAL A 78 -3.91 -4.93 -8.65
CA VAL A 78 -2.81 -4.02 -8.29
C VAL A 78 -1.56 -4.37 -9.09
N ASN A 79 -0.97 -3.35 -9.73
CA ASN A 79 0.32 -3.45 -10.38
C ASN A 79 1.43 -3.14 -9.36
N PHE A 80 1.98 -4.17 -8.75
CA PHE A 80 2.98 -4.02 -7.69
C PHE A 80 4.27 -3.35 -8.15
N GLU A 81 4.65 -3.48 -9.43
CA GLU A 81 5.86 -2.83 -9.93
C GLU A 81 5.67 -1.31 -9.99
N GLU A 82 4.56 -0.86 -10.58
CA GLU A 82 4.19 0.56 -10.62
C GLU A 82 4.07 1.15 -9.21
N VAL A 83 3.42 0.44 -8.29
CA VAL A 83 3.31 0.86 -6.88
C VAL A 83 4.69 0.98 -6.22
N ARG A 84 5.62 0.08 -6.53
CA ARG A 84 6.99 0.11 -6.01
C ARG A 84 7.76 1.31 -6.56
N GLU A 85 7.62 1.61 -7.85
CA GLU A 85 8.21 2.79 -8.48
C GLU A 85 7.67 4.08 -7.85
N LEU A 86 6.34 4.22 -7.74
CA LEU A 86 5.67 5.40 -7.17
C LEU A 86 6.09 5.65 -5.71
N THR A 87 6.08 4.60 -4.87
CA THR A 87 6.49 4.72 -3.46
C THR A 87 7.98 5.03 -3.33
N SER A 88 8.82 4.51 -4.23
CA SER A 88 10.25 4.81 -4.27
C SER A 88 10.51 6.27 -4.67
N GLU A 89 9.87 6.76 -5.72
CA GLU A 89 10.04 8.14 -6.18
C GLU A 89 9.55 9.15 -5.14
N PHE A 90 8.40 8.87 -4.51
CA PHE A 90 7.88 9.69 -3.42
C PHE A 90 8.86 9.72 -2.22
N GLY A 91 9.41 8.57 -1.85
CA GLY A 91 10.43 8.46 -0.79
C GLY A 91 11.73 9.18 -1.12
N SER A 92 12.20 9.09 -2.36
CA SER A 92 13.39 9.82 -2.84
C SER A 92 13.18 11.33 -2.82
N THR A 93 11.99 11.80 -3.16
CA THR A 93 11.66 13.23 -3.10
C THR A 93 11.71 13.75 -1.67
N ILE A 94 11.21 12.98 -0.68
CA ILE A 94 11.35 13.33 0.74
C ILE A 94 12.82 13.43 1.13
N SER A 95 13.61 12.40 0.82
CA SER A 95 15.04 12.40 1.18
C SER A 95 15.78 13.56 0.53
N TYR A 96 15.52 13.88 -0.74
CA TYR A 96 16.12 15.03 -1.41
C TYR A 96 15.88 16.35 -0.67
N ILE A 97 14.63 16.59 -0.24
CA ILE A 97 14.27 17.81 0.52
C ILE A 97 15.01 17.86 1.86
N VAL A 98 15.09 16.72 2.55
CA VAL A 98 15.76 16.61 3.87
C VAL A 98 17.27 16.83 3.75
N ASP A 99 17.89 16.20 2.76
CA ASP A 99 19.34 16.24 2.56
C ASP A 99 19.80 17.56 1.94
N ASN A 100 18.91 18.26 1.20
CA ASN A 100 19.22 19.49 0.47
C ASN A 100 18.17 20.61 0.71
N PRO A 101 18.05 21.11 1.96
CA PRO A 101 17.03 22.12 2.30
C PRO A 101 17.20 23.45 1.53
N GLU A 102 18.45 23.85 1.23
CA GLU A 102 18.74 25.07 0.47
C GLU A 102 18.35 24.94 -1.01
N LEU A 103 18.54 23.76 -1.62
CA LEU A 103 18.21 23.50 -3.02
C LEU A 103 16.71 23.30 -3.23
N SER A 104 16.04 22.70 -2.25
CA SER A 104 14.59 22.48 -2.29
C SER A 104 13.78 23.74 -1.95
N GLY A 105 14.41 24.75 -1.32
CA GLY A 105 13.73 25.95 -0.83
C GLY A 105 12.81 25.69 0.38
N ILE A 106 12.90 24.51 1.00
CA ILE A 106 12.02 24.08 2.09
C ILE A 106 12.80 24.06 3.41
N LYS A 107 12.59 25.10 4.22
CA LYS A 107 13.11 25.15 5.59
C LYS A 107 12.25 24.26 6.50
N ASN A 108 12.89 23.49 7.37
CA ASN A 108 12.24 22.50 8.26
C ASN A 108 11.64 21.27 7.56
N GLY A 109 12.11 20.94 6.35
CA GLY A 109 11.66 19.76 5.60
C GLY A 109 11.77 18.45 6.40
N GLU A 110 12.84 18.27 7.17
CA GLU A 110 13.03 17.10 8.04
C GLU A 110 11.90 16.95 9.06
N THR A 111 11.60 18.01 9.83
CA THR A 111 10.57 17.97 10.87
C THR A 111 9.18 17.72 10.28
N LEU A 112 8.88 18.34 9.14
CA LEU A 112 7.56 18.24 8.51
C LEU A 112 7.37 16.92 7.74
N LEU A 113 8.42 16.38 7.12
CA LEU A 113 8.33 15.19 6.26
C LEU A 113 8.71 13.88 6.97
N LYS A 114 9.33 13.91 8.15
CA LYS A 114 9.60 12.69 8.92
C LYS A 114 8.34 11.87 9.22
N PRO A 115 7.20 12.44 9.66
CA PRO A 115 5.96 11.68 9.83
C PRO A 115 5.39 11.14 8.52
N VAL A 116 5.62 11.85 7.40
CA VAL A 116 5.21 11.42 6.06
C VAL A 116 6.02 10.19 5.65
N LYS A 117 7.35 10.20 5.85
CA LYS A 117 8.25 9.07 5.58
C LYS A 117 7.85 7.82 6.37
N GLN A 118 7.56 7.96 7.67
CA GLN A 118 7.10 6.84 8.51
C GLN A 118 5.78 6.23 8.01
N SER A 119 4.87 7.08 7.54
CA SER A 119 3.59 6.63 7.00
C SER A 119 3.80 5.89 5.66
N LEU A 120 4.70 6.39 4.81
CA LEU A 120 5.08 5.73 3.56
C LEU A 120 5.69 4.35 3.81
N ASP A 121 6.58 4.22 4.79
CA ASP A 121 7.19 2.93 5.13
C ASP A 121 6.15 1.91 5.61
N SER A 122 5.12 2.37 6.34
CA SER A 122 3.99 1.53 6.76
C SER A 122 3.15 1.05 5.57
N VAL A 123 2.85 1.95 4.63
CA VAL A 123 2.16 1.63 3.36
C VAL A 123 2.97 0.58 2.58
N ARG A 124 4.27 0.80 2.40
CA ARG A 124 5.17 -0.12 1.68
C ARG A 124 5.20 -1.51 2.30
N SER A 125 5.33 -1.60 3.63
CA SER A 125 5.34 -2.87 4.36
C SER A 125 4.06 -3.69 4.11
N LEU A 126 2.90 -3.04 4.15
CA LEU A 126 1.61 -3.71 3.91
C LEU A 126 1.44 -4.13 2.45
N LEU A 127 1.88 -3.31 1.50
CA LEU A 127 1.84 -3.63 0.08
C LEU A 127 2.74 -4.83 -0.26
N TRP A 128 3.96 -4.88 0.27
CA TRP A 128 4.84 -6.03 0.08
C TRP A 128 4.32 -7.30 0.74
N THR A 129 3.66 -7.16 1.90
CA THR A 129 2.98 -8.28 2.55
C THR A 129 1.85 -8.82 1.64
N ALA A 130 1.03 -7.92 1.09
CA ALA A 130 -0.03 -8.28 0.16
C ALA A 130 0.52 -8.94 -1.13
N GLU A 131 1.63 -8.43 -1.67
CA GLU A 131 2.34 -8.99 -2.82
C GLU A 131 2.79 -10.42 -2.55
N SER A 132 3.48 -10.62 -1.42
CA SER A 132 4.04 -11.91 -1.03
C SER A 132 2.94 -12.96 -0.84
N LEU A 133 1.84 -12.59 -0.19
CA LEU A 133 0.68 -13.46 0.02
C LEU A 133 -0.01 -13.79 -1.32
N SER A 134 -0.17 -12.80 -2.20
CA SER A 134 -0.74 -13.00 -3.54
C SER A 134 0.11 -13.91 -4.42
N ALA A 135 1.43 -13.79 -4.36
CA ALA A 135 2.37 -14.67 -5.05
C ALA A 135 2.35 -16.10 -4.47
N GLY A 136 2.24 -16.23 -3.15
CA GLY A 136 2.10 -17.50 -2.44
C GLY A 136 0.85 -18.29 -2.83
N SER A 137 -0.31 -17.64 -3.03
CA SER A 137 -1.53 -18.28 -3.54
C SER A 137 -1.32 -18.94 -4.92
N ARG A 138 -0.46 -18.38 -5.78
CA ARG A 138 -0.20 -18.93 -7.13
C ARG A 138 0.79 -20.11 -7.12
N GLY A 139 1.62 -20.23 -6.09
CA GLY A 139 2.65 -21.28 -5.99
C GLY A 139 2.16 -22.67 -5.56
N VAL A 140 0.94 -22.78 -5.02
CA VAL A 140 0.38 -24.05 -4.49
C VAL A 140 -0.45 -24.83 -5.52
N GLN A 141 -0.55 -24.33 -6.76
CA GLN A 141 -1.30 -25.02 -7.82
C GLN A 141 -0.43 -25.91 -8.74
N GLY A 142 0.89 -25.94 -8.51
CA GLY A 142 1.89 -26.51 -9.43
C GLY A 142 2.73 -27.68 -8.92
N ARG A 143 2.28 -28.44 -7.92
CA ARG A 143 2.89 -29.73 -7.57
C ARG A 143 1.82 -30.83 -7.55
N ARG A 144 1.65 -31.48 -8.70
CA ARG A 144 1.08 -32.82 -8.82
C ARG A 144 2.23 -33.80 -9.02
#